data_AF-A0A0C3A4R2-F1
#
_entry.id   AF-A0A0C3A4R2-F1
#
_cell.length_a   1.000
_cell.length_b   1.000
_cell.length_c   1.000
_cell.angle_alpha   90.00
_cell.angle_beta   90.00
_cell.angle_gamma   90.00
#
_symmetry.space_group_name_H-M   'P 1'
#
loop_
_entity.id
_entity.type
_entity.pdbx_description
1 polymer ?
#
loop_
_entity_poly.entity_id
_entity_poly.type
_entity_poly.pdbx_seq_one_letter_code
_entity_poly.pdbx_strand_id
1 'polypeptide(L)'
;MINILIPSDDDPTRLLGPTGGRAPSQDARMAGADPQALMVFDLHAQCGIPALCVFVAGELGDVAETCTDAQTTEWVTGVVQQWLGGLMKKATDVNGDTKTEVGVVPKPVEVVRTAWSKNEHVFGSYAYIPVGSENDRTSASPLDQVELKRTMWDRCFWAGEHTELN
;
A
#
# COMPACT_ATOMS: atom_id res chain seq x y z
N MET A 1 3.38 -3.47 2.59
CA MET A 1 2.91 -3.71 1.21
C MET A 1 2.13 -5.01 1.19
N ILE A 2 1.01 -5.03 0.46
CA ILE A 2 0.16 -6.21 0.27
C ILE A 2 -0.09 -6.37 -1.23
N ASN A 3 0.32 -7.50 -1.80
CA ASN A 3 0.07 -7.85 -3.19
C ASN A 3 -1.12 -8.81 -3.25
N ILE A 4 -2.04 -8.55 -4.16
CA ILE A 4 -3.28 -9.29 -4.32
C ILE A 4 -3.30 -9.82 -5.75
N LEU A 5 -3.24 -11.13 -5.92
CA LEU A 5 -3.31 -11.76 -7.23
C LEU A 5 -4.77 -12.04 -7.61
N ILE A 6 -5.19 -11.55 -8.76
CA ILE A 6 -6.52 -11.72 -9.33
C ILE A 6 -6.48 -12.87 -10.36
N PRO A 7 -7.52 -13.71 -10.46
CA PRO A 7 -7.57 -14.76 -11.49
C PRO A 7 -7.33 -14.20 -12.90
N SER A 8 -6.45 -14.86 -13.67
CA SER A 8 -6.04 -14.40 -15.01
C SER A 8 -7.15 -14.47 -16.08
N ASP A 9 -8.21 -15.24 -15.82
CA ASP A 9 -9.33 -15.40 -16.77
C ASP A 9 -10.24 -14.16 -16.80
N ASP A 10 -10.16 -13.30 -15.78
CA ASP A 10 -10.85 -12.02 -15.70
C ASP A 10 -9.88 -10.91 -16.15
N ASP A 11 -10.07 -10.36 -17.35
CA ASP A 11 -9.27 -9.24 -17.87
C ASP A 11 -9.32 -8.04 -16.91
N PRO A 12 -8.26 -7.76 -16.13
CA PRO A 12 -8.28 -6.72 -15.09
C PRO A 12 -8.35 -5.32 -15.69
N THR A 13 -7.94 -5.13 -16.96
CA THR A 13 -8.02 -3.81 -17.61
C THR A 13 -9.47 -3.33 -17.75
N ARG A 14 -10.45 -4.24 -17.73
CA ARG A 14 -11.88 -3.86 -17.72
C ARG A 14 -12.31 -3.13 -16.45
N LEU A 15 -11.58 -3.28 -15.34
CA LEU A 15 -12.01 -2.79 -14.02
C LEU A 15 -11.56 -1.36 -13.72
N LEU A 16 -10.36 -0.97 -14.19
CA LEU A 16 -9.71 0.27 -13.75
C LEU A 16 -9.44 1.26 -14.91
N GLY A 17 -9.67 0.84 -16.15
CA GLY A 17 -9.41 1.65 -17.35
C GLY A 17 -7.93 1.99 -17.55
N PRO A 18 -7.55 2.57 -18.70
CA PRO A 18 -6.15 2.83 -19.07
C PRO A 18 -5.44 3.88 -18.19
N THR A 19 -6.16 4.57 -17.30
CA THR A 19 -5.60 5.67 -16.49
C THR A 19 -5.28 5.29 -15.04
N GLY A 20 -5.49 4.05 -14.60
CA GLY A 20 -5.19 3.63 -13.21
C GLY A 20 -5.95 4.48 -12.20
N GLY A 21 -7.22 4.16 -11.97
CA GLY A 21 -8.14 4.98 -11.18
C GLY A 21 -7.56 5.47 -9.84
N ARG A 22 -7.46 6.80 -9.68
CA ARG A 22 -7.24 7.46 -8.39
C ARG A 22 -8.28 6.95 -7.41
N ALA A 23 -7.87 6.49 -6.22
CA ALA A 23 -8.77 6.01 -5.19
C ALA A 23 -9.88 7.06 -4.93
N PRO A 24 -11.18 6.71 -5.02
CA PRO A 24 -12.26 7.60 -4.69
C PRO A 24 -12.17 7.93 -3.19
N SER A 25 -12.27 9.21 -2.88
CA SER A 25 -12.45 9.65 -1.51
C SER A 25 -13.78 9.13 -0.97
N GLN A 26 -13.72 8.55 0.23
CA GLN A 26 -14.80 8.31 1.20
C GLN A 26 -15.47 6.92 1.23
N ASP A 27 -15.55 6.43 2.48
CA ASP A 27 -16.50 5.46 3.04
C ASP A 27 -16.07 4.02 3.35
N ALA A 28 -14.78 3.71 3.52
CA ALA A 28 -14.36 2.50 4.24
C ALA A 28 -14.41 2.72 5.77
N ARG A 29 -15.63 2.73 6.32
CA ARG A 29 -15.93 3.17 7.70
C ARG A 29 -15.83 2.06 8.76
N MET A 30 -15.08 0.99 8.50
CA MET A 30 -14.66 0.04 9.53
C MET A 30 -13.24 0.42 9.97
N ALA A 31 -13.13 1.00 11.16
CA ALA A 31 -11.90 1.31 11.93
C ALA A 31 -11.27 2.72 11.86
N GLY A 32 -12.02 3.78 11.51
CA GLY A 32 -11.53 5.16 11.72
C GLY A 32 -10.24 5.53 10.99
N ALA A 33 -9.88 4.77 9.95
CA ALA A 33 -8.66 4.97 9.18
C ALA A 33 -8.76 6.26 8.36
N ASP A 34 -7.76 7.13 8.51
CA ASP A 34 -7.57 8.29 7.64
C ASP A 34 -7.43 7.80 6.18
N PRO A 35 -8.27 8.26 5.24
CA PRO A 35 -8.20 7.85 3.83
C PRO A 35 -6.83 8.11 3.17
N GLN A 36 -5.92 8.84 3.81
CA GLN A 36 -4.54 9.05 3.35
C GLN A 36 -3.60 7.85 3.57
N ALA A 37 -4.00 6.84 4.35
CA ALA A 37 -3.11 5.73 4.73
C ALA A 37 -2.98 4.60 3.68
N LEU A 38 -3.78 4.63 2.60
CA LEU A 38 -3.82 3.57 1.60
C LEU A 38 -3.54 4.09 0.18
N MET A 39 -2.68 3.39 -0.54
CA MET A 39 -2.42 3.64 -1.95
C MET A 39 -2.48 2.32 -2.72
N VAL A 40 -3.21 2.28 -3.83
CA VAL A 40 -3.44 1.06 -4.62
C VAL A 40 -2.90 1.26 -6.03
N PHE A 41 -2.10 0.31 -6.51
CA PHE A 41 -1.61 0.26 -7.87
C PHE A 41 -2.18 -0.94 -8.62
N ASP A 42 -2.59 -0.68 -9.86
CA ASP A 42 -2.96 -1.72 -10.82
C ASP A 42 -1.70 -2.21 -11.54
N LEU A 43 -1.22 -3.39 -11.16
CA LEU A 43 -0.06 -4.00 -11.81
C LEU A 43 -0.41 -4.51 -13.22
N HIS A 44 -1.68 -4.70 -13.55
CA HIS A 44 -2.06 -5.13 -14.88
C HIS A 44 -1.88 -3.99 -15.88
N ALA A 45 -2.33 -2.79 -15.53
CA ALA A 45 -2.10 -1.59 -16.34
C ALA A 45 -0.61 -1.23 -16.47
N GLN A 46 0.21 -1.52 -15.45
CA GLN A 46 1.64 -1.18 -15.46
C GLN A 46 2.52 -2.20 -16.18
N CYS A 47 2.28 -3.50 -15.97
CA CYS A 47 3.16 -4.57 -16.45
C CYS A 47 2.44 -5.84 -16.91
N GLY A 48 1.12 -5.80 -17.08
CA GLY A 48 0.32 -6.93 -17.58
C GLY A 48 0.12 -8.06 -16.58
N ILE A 49 0.47 -7.85 -15.30
CA ILE A 49 0.27 -8.84 -14.24
C ILE A 49 -1.12 -8.61 -13.62
N PRO A 50 -2.02 -9.61 -13.58
CA PRO A 50 -3.37 -9.45 -13.01
C PRO A 50 -3.31 -9.38 -11.47
N ALA A 51 -2.81 -8.27 -10.94
CA ALA A 51 -2.63 -8.07 -9.51
C ALA A 51 -2.82 -6.61 -9.11
N LEU A 52 -3.23 -6.42 -7.85
CA LEU A 52 -3.24 -5.12 -7.18
C LEU A 52 -2.12 -5.08 -6.15
N CYS A 53 -1.37 -3.98 -6.12
CA CYS A 53 -0.40 -3.70 -5.07
C CYS A 53 -0.94 -2.62 -4.14
N VAL A 54 -1.14 -2.95 -2.87
CA VAL A 54 -1.68 -2.05 -1.84
C VAL A 54 -0.56 -1.66 -0.88
N PHE A 55 -0.31 -0.37 -0.80
CA PHE A 55 0.56 0.25 0.19
C PHE A 55 -0.29 0.71 1.38
N VAL A 56 0.21 0.40 2.57
CA VAL A 56 -0.39 0.77 3.85
C VAL A 56 0.66 1.57 4.60
N ALA A 57 0.31 2.79 5.01
CA ALA A 57 1.20 3.74 5.67
C ALA A 57 0.69 4.15 7.06
N GLY A 58 1.56 4.78 7.85
CA GLY A 58 1.25 5.25 9.19
C GLY A 58 0.91 4.12 10.16
N GLU A 59 0.10 4.44 11.19
CA GLU A 59 -0.29 3.50 12.25
C GLU A 59 -1.01 2.25 11.71
N LEU A 60 -1.71 2.39 10.58
CA LEU A 60 -2.38 1.25 9.95
C LEU A 60 -1.37 0.22 9.42
N GLY A 61 -0.18 0.66 9.01
CA GLY A 61 0.93 -0.22 8.64
C GLY A 61 1.37 -1.08 9.81
N ASP A 62 1.55 -0.47 10.98
CA ASP A 62 1.94 -1.18 12.21
C ASP A 62 0.89 -2.21 12.61
N VAL A 63 -0.39 -1.82 12.60
CA VAL A 63 -1.51 -2.73 12.89
C VAL A 63 -1.54 -3.87 11.88
N ALA A 64 -1.40 -3.58 10.59
CA ALA A 64 -1.40 -4.60 9.54
C ALA A 64 -0.26 -5.61 9.71
N GLU A 65 0.90 -5.20 10.25
CA GLU A 65 2.00 -6.11 10.56
C GLU A 65 1.69 -7.07 11.72
N THR A 66 0.82 -6.69 12.65
CA THR A 66 0.36 -7.57 13.75
C THR A 66 -0.70 -8.58 13.32
N CYS A 67 -1.42 -8.33 12.23
CA CYS A 67 -2.46 -9.22 11.74
C CYS A 67 -1.88 -10.56 11.26
N THR A 68 -2.70 -11.61 11.37
CA THR A 68 -2.46 -12.89 10.70
C THR A 68 -2.75 -12.78 9.20
N ASP A 69 -2.27 -13.73 8.41
CA ASP A 69 -2.49 -13.71 6.96
C ASP A 69 -3.97 -13.92 6.61
N ALA A 70 -4.71 -14.70 7.41
CA ALA A 70 -6.16 -14.86 7.26
C ALA A 70 -6.91 -13.54 7.49
N GLN A 71 -6.60 -12.82 8.58
CA GLN A 71 -7.19 -11.51 8.87
C GLN A 71 -6.82 -10.48 7.79
N THR A 72 -5.58 -10.49 7.32
CA THR A 72 -5.12 -9.61 6.23
C THR A 72 -5.88 -9.91 4.94
N THR A 73 -6.04 -11.18 4.58
CA THR A 73 -6.77 -11.62 3.39
C THR A 73 -8.23 -11.20 3.45
N GLU A 74 -8.89 -11.43 4.59
CA GLU A 74 -10.27 -11.01 4.80
C GLU A 74 -10.43 -9.49 4.67
N TRP A 75 -9.60 -8.73 5.38
CA TRP A 75 -9.63 -7.27 5.36
C TRP A 75 -9.39 -6.71 3.95
N VAL A 76 -8.32 -7.15 3.27
CA VAL A 76 -7.95 -6.61 1.95
C VAL A 76 -8.97 -6.99 0.89
N THR A 77 -9.55 -8.20 0.97
CA THR A 77 -10.64 -8.62 0.08
C THR A 77 -11.86 -7.73 0.28
N GLY A 78 -12.21 -7.39 1.53
CA GLY A 78 -13.29 -6.47 1.83
C GLY A 78 -13.06 -5.07 1.25
N VAL A 79 -11.84 -4.53 1.39
CA VAL A 79 -11.46 -3.22 0.80
C VAL A 79 -11.58 -3.23 -0.72
N VAL A 80 -11.03 -4.26 -1.39
CA VAL A 80 -11.07 -4.38 -2.85
C VAL A 80 -12.52 -4.56 -3.35
N GLN A 81 -13.32 -5.39 -2.69
CA GLN A 81 -14.74 -5.57 -3.03
C GLN A 81 -15.54 -4.30 -2.85
N GLN A 82 -15.30 -3.55 -1.77
CA GLN A 82 -15.95 -2.26 -1.56
C GLN A 82 -15.54 -1.24 -2.63
N TRP A 83 -14.25 -1.16 -2.95
CA TRP A 83 -13.71 -0.22 -3.92
C TRP A 83 -14.19 -0.52 -5.35
N LEU A 84 -13.96 -1.74 -5.83
CA LEU A 84 -14.36 -2.17 -7.18
C LEU A 84 -15.88 -2.31 -7.30
N GLY A 85 -16.58 -2.75 -6.25
CA GLY A 85 -18.03 -2.84 -6.23
C GLY A 85 -18.71 -1.47 -6.34
N GLY A 86 -18.09 -0.41 -5.78
CA GLY A 86 -18.55 0.97 -5.97
C GLY A 86 -18.35 1.48 -7.40
N LEU A 87 -17.23 1.12 -8.03
CA LEU A 87 -16.94 1.47 -9.43
C LEU A 87 -17.91 0.78 -10.40
N MET A 88 -18.17 -0.52 -10.20
CA MET A 88 -19.09 -1.27 -11.05
C MET A 88 -20.53 -0.76 -10.96
N LYS A 89 -21.01 -0.39 -9.77
CA LYS A 89 -22.37 0.17 -9.60
C LYS A 89 -22.56 1.48 -10.36
N LYS A 90 -21.54 2.36 -10.38
CA LYS A 90 -21.59 3.66 -11.08
C LYS A 90 -21.63 3.53 -12.60
N ALA A 91 -21.06 2.46 -13.18
CA ALA A 91 -21.08 2.25 -14.64
C ALA A 91 -22.51 1.97 -15.17
N THR A 92 -23.38 1.40 -14.33
CA THR A 92 -24.75 1.00 -14.68
C THR A 92 -25.78 2.14 -14.66
N ASP A 93 -25.56 3.22 -13.90
CA ASP A 93 -26.59 4.25 -13.65
C ASP A 93 -26.72 5.31 -14.76
N VAL A 94 -25.88 5.30 -15.79
CA VAL A 94 -25.82 6.40 -16.77
C VAL A 94 -26.89 6.30 -17.87
N ASN A 95 -27.52 5.14 -18.12
CA ASN A 95 -28.46 5.02 -19.24
C ASN A 95 -29.63 4.01 -19.07
N GLY A 96 -30.02 3.68 -17.84
CA GLY A 96 -31.36 3.14 -17.50
C GLY A 96 -31.79 1.80 -18.09
N ASP A 97 -31.09 1.22 -19.06
CA ASP A 97 -31.50 0.00 -19.72
C ASP A 97 -30.29 -0.80 -20.19
N THR A 98 -29.79 -1.67 -19.32
CA THR A 98 -29.05 -2.88 -19.70
C THR A 98 -28.90 -3.76 -18.47
N LYS A 99 -29.56 -4.92 -18.49
CA LYS A 99 -29.31 -6.06 -17.60
C LYS A 99 -27.87 -6.53 -17.83
N THR A 100 -26.93 -5.91 -17.15
CA THR A 100 -25.57 -6.40 -17.06
C THR A 100 -25.45 -6.99 -15.67
N GLU A 101 -25.14 -8.29 -15.60
CA GLU A 101 -24.88 -8.98 -14.34
C GLU A 101 -23.96 -8.10 -13.49
N VAL A 102 -24.38 -7.79 -12.26
CA VAL A 102 -23.55 -7.05 -11.32
C VAL A 102 -22.27 -7.86 -11.18
N GLY A 103 -21.20 -7.38 -11.81
CA GLY A 103 -19.93 -8.10 -11.85
C GLY A 103 -19.50 -8.35 -10.42
N VAL A 104 -19.49 -9.62 -10.02
CA VAL A 104 -19.01 -10.01 -8.71
C VAL A 104 -17.50 -9.82 -8.76
N VAL A 105 -16.96 -8.94 -7.92
CA VAL A 105 -15.52 -8.77 -7.79
C VAL A 105 -14.94 -10.13 -7.39
N PRO A 106 -14.05 -10.73 -8.22
CA PRO A 106 -13.54 -12.06 -7.96
C PRO A 106 -12.76 -12.09 -6.65
N LYS A 107 -12.79 -13.24 -5.97
CA LYS A 107 -11.93 -13.46 -4.81
C LYS A 107 -10.48 -13.55 -5.26
N PRO A 108 -9.53 -12.98 -4.51
CA PRO A 108 -8.13 -13.13 -4.85
C PRO A 108 -7.70 -14.59 -4.76
N VAL A 109 -6.85 -15.02 -5.70
CA VAL A 109 -6.24 -16.36 -5.69
C VAL A 109 -5.20 -16.45 -4.58
N GLU A 110 -4.46 -15.35 -4.39
CA GLU A 110 -3.39 -15.26 -3.42
C GLU A 110 -3.29 -13.83 -2.88
N VAL A 111 -2.95 -13.73 -1.59
CA VAL A 111 -2.63 -12.47 -0.92
C VAL A 111 -1.27 -12.62 -0.25
N VAL A 112 -0.32 -11.78 -0.65
CA VAL A 112 1.04 -11.76 -0.10
C VAL A 112 1.24 -10.46 0.66
N ARG A 113 1.60 -10.54 1.94
CA ARG A 113 1.88 -9.38 2.78
C ARG A 113 3.34 -9.36 3.21
N THR A 114 3.97 -8.19 3.11
CA THR A 114 5.29 -7.94 3.69
C THR A 114 5.17 -7.54 5.16
N ALA A 115 6.08 -8.01 6.02
CA ALA A 115 6.24 -7.53 7.39
C ALA A 115 7.67 -7.00 7.57
N TRP A 116 7.88 -5.74 7.17
CA TRP A 116 9.21 -5.14 7.11
C TRP A 116 9.78 -4.87 8.51
N SER A 117 8.93 -4.46 9.46
CA SER A 117 9.36 -4.19 10.85
C SER A 117 9.84 -5.46 11.56
N LYS A 118 9.30 -6.62 11.18
CA LYS A 118 9.63 -7.93 11.77
C LYS A 118 10.84 -8.61 11.10
N ASN A 119 11.36 -8.06 10.01
CA ASN A 119 12.53 -8.61 9.34
C ASN A 119 13.80 -8.24 10.12
N GLU A 120 14.52 -9.25 10.63
CA GLU A 120 15.72 -9.08 11.48
C GLU A 120 16.92 -8.42 10.79
N HIS A 121 16.84 -8.21 9.47
CA HIS A 121 17.88 -7.55 8.69
C HIS A 121 17.48 -6.17 8.17
N VAL A 122 16.21 -5.78 8.30
CA VAL A 122 15.70 -4.53 7.71
C VAL A 122 15.03 -3.62 8.75
N PHE A 123 14.25 -4.19 9.68
CA PHE A 123 13.57 -3.47 10.77
C PHE A 123 12.71 -2.26 10.36
N GLY A 124 12.33 -2.14 9.07
CA GLY A 124 11.62 -0.98 8.56
C GLY A 124 11.55 -0.96 7.04
N SER A 125 10.88 0.04 6.47
CA SER A 125 10.74 0.17 5.02
C SER A 125 11.72 1.16 4.42
N TYR A 126 11.85 2.34 5.03
CA TYR A 126 12.77 3.40 4.63
C TYR A 126 13.10 4.30 5.83
N ALA A 127 14.18 5.07 5.73
CA ALA A 127 14.58 6.06 6.71
C ALA A 127 13.83 7.38 6.51
N TYR A 128 13.39 8.00 7.59
CA TYR A 128 12.80 9.34 7.58
C TYR A 128 13.30 10.14 8.80
N ILE A 129 13.23 11.46 8.69
CA ILE A 129 13.54 12.37 9.80
C ILE A 129 12.22 12.60 10.55
N PRO A 130 12.10 12.13 11.80
CA PRO A 130 10.87 12.32 12.56
C PRO A 130 10.65 13.81 12.83
N VAL A 131 9.39 14.19 13.00
CA VAL A 131 9.07 15.53 13.50
C VAL A 131 9.60 15.61 14.93
N GLY A 132 10.60 16.46 15.15
CA GLY A 132 11.18 16.67 16.46
C GLY A 132 10.11 17.06 17.48
N SER A 133 10.19 16.50 18.69
CA SER A 133 9.39 16.95 19.82
C SER A 133 10.28 17.71 20.80
N GLU A 134 9.77 18.76 21.43
CA GLU A 134 10.55 19.57 22.39
C GLU A 134 11.11 18.75 23.57
N ASN A 135 10.49 17.59 23.85
CA ASN A 135 10.90 16.69 24.93
C ASN A 135 11.89 15.61 24.47
N ASP A 136 12.08 15.42 23.16
CA ASP A 136 12.94 14.37 22.61
C ASP A 136 14.28 14.95 22.14
N ARG A 137 15.26 14.93 23.03
CA ARG A 137 16.64 15.33 22.73
C ARG A 137 17.39 14.34 21.82
N THR A 138 16.78 13.20 21.51
CA THR A 138 17.37 12.12 20.71
C THR A 138 16.75 12.01 19.31
N SER A 139 15.85 12.93 18.95
CA SER A 139 15.22 12.92 17.63
C SER A 139 16.27 13.14 16.55
N ALA A 140 16.26 12.26 15.54
CA ALA A 140 17.14 12.38 14.40
C ALA A 140 16.88 13.70 13.64
N SER A 141 17.95 14.26 13.08
CA SER A 141 17.98 15.53 12.37
C SER A 141 18.70 15.35 11.02
N PRO A 142 18.57 16.30 10.08
CA PRO A 142 19.33 16.25 8.83
C PRO A 142 20.85 16.23 9.06
N LEU A 143 21.33 16.77 10.18
CA LEU A 143 22.76 16.75 10.52
C LEU A 143 23.24 15.32 10.80
N ASP A 144 22.41 14.47 11.39
CA ASP A 144 22.77 13.07 11.67
C ASP A 144 23.03 12.28 10.38
N GLN A 145 22.25 12.54 9.33
CA GLN A 145 22.51 11.94 8.00
C GLN A 145 23.84 12.43 7.39
N VAL A 146 24.21 13.69 7.60
CA VAL A 146 25.51 14.22 7.14
C VAL A 146 26.66 13.56 7.90
N GLU A 147 26.50 13.38 9.21
CA GLU A 147 27.50 12.71 10.06
C GLU A 147 27.65 11.22 9.69
N LEU A 148 26.55 10.52 9.38
CA LEU A 148 26.56 9.12 8.93
C LEU A 148 27.35 8.89 7.63
N LYS A 149 27.52 9.91 6.78
CA LYS A 149 28.33 9.81 5.56
C LYS A 149 29.84 9.88 5.82
N ARG A 150 30.26 10.37 6.99
CA ARG A 150 31.69 10.53 7.28
C ARG A 150 32.34 9.18 7.47
N THR A 151 33.57 9.03 7.01
CA THR A 151 34.38 7.83 7.21
C THR A 151 34.95 7.79 8.64
N MET A 152 35.13 6.59 9.20
CA MET A 152 35.88 6.42 10.46
C MET A 152 37.33 6.12 10.10
N TRP A 153 38.23 7.04 10.40
CA TRP A 153 39.67 6.88 10.20
C TRP A 153 40.06 6.48 8.76
N ASP A 154 39.25 6.86 7.77
CA ASP A 154 39.40 6.46 6.36
C ASP A 154 39.48 4.94 6.14
N ARG A 155 38.85 4.16 7.03
CA ARG A 155 38.85 2.70 7.00
C ARG A 155 37.46 2.09 7.09
N CYS A 156 36.54 2.76 7.79
CA CYS A 156 35.15 2.36 7.87
C CYS A 156 34.31 3.31 7.01
N PHE A 157 33.50 2.74 6.14
CA PHE A 157 32.63 3.45 5.20
C PHE A 157 31.20 3.00 5.42
N TRP A 158 30.26 3.92 5.28
CA TRP A 158 28.82 3.65 5.36
C TRP A 158 28.19 3.97 4.01
N ALA A 159 27.20 3.17 3.63
CA ALA A 159 26.46 3.32 2.39
C ALA A 159 25.02 2.84 2.58
N GLY A 160 24.12 3.30 1.70
CA GLY A 160 22.68 3.00 1.73
C GLY A 160 21.85 4.27 1.78
N GLU A 161 20.52 4.15 1.63
CA GLU A 161 19.64 5.32 1.49
C GLU A 161 19.74 6.31 2.66
N HIS A 162 20.00 5.81 3.88
CA HIS A 162 20.10 6.64 5.09
C HIS A 162 21.39 7.48 5.13
N THR A 163 22.27 7.29 4.15
CA THR A 163 23.48 8.09 3.93
C THR A 163 23.32 9.04 2.74
N GLU A 164 22.12 9.18 2.15
CA GLU A 164 21.81 10.14 1.09
C GLU A 164 20.96 11.30 1.64
N LEU A 165 21.23 12.54 1.20
CA LEU A 165 20.42 13.69 1.60
C LEU A 165 19.26 13.75 0.61
N ASN A 166 18.07 13.35 1.05
CA ASN A 166 16.84 13.45 0.26
C ASN A 166 16.25 14.87 0.31
#